data_AF-A0A3D4YJL8-F1
#
_entry.id   AF-A0A3D4YJL8-F1
#
_cell.length_a   1.000
_cell.length_b   1.000
_cell.length_c   1.000
_cell.angle_alpha   90.00
_cell.angle_beta   90.00
_cell.angle_gamma   90.00
#
_symmetry.space_group_name_H-M   'P 1'
#
loop_
_entity.id
_entity.type
_entity.pdbx_description
1 polymer ?
#
loop_
_entity_poly.entity_id
_entity_poly.type
_entity_poly.pdbx_seq_one_letter_code
_entity_poly.pdbx_strand_id
1 'polypeptide(L)'
;MVFIPGGFSGGDEPDGSGKFITAFFRHPAVQEETEKLLEQRDGLMIGICNGFQALIKLGLLPWGKILPITEDSPTVTFNAIGRHKADIVRTRIASDKSPWLSGTSVGEIYSVPISHGEGRFVCSPELMRQLAENGQIAAQYVDEAGNPTMALPFNPNGSAYAVEAITSPDGRVLGKMGHFERSGNGVFINVPGRYDMKLFEAAVAYFK
;
A
#
# COMPACT_ATOMS: atom_id res chain seq x y z
N MET A 1 5.48 11.91 -11.42
CA MET A 1 5.09 10.68 -10.71
C MET A 1 6.29 10.12 -9.97
N VAL A 2 6.10 9.58 -8.77
CA VAL A 2 7.16 8.98 -7.93
C VAL A 2 6.75 7.57 -7.52
N PHE A 3 7.65 6.60 -7.68
CA PHE A 3 7.48 5.23 -7.18
C PHE A 3 8.52 4.98 -6.09
N ILE A 4 8.06 4.55 -4.92
CA ILE A 4 8.93 4.06 -3.86
C ILE A 4 8.87 2.52 -3.85
N PRO A 5 9.97 1.85 -4.23
CA PRO A 5 10.00 0.40 -4.36
C PRO A 5 9.94 -0.31 -3.00
N GLY A 6 9.65 -1.61 -3.05
CA GLY A 6 9.84 -2.49 -1.90
C GLY A 6 11.31 -2.91 -1.70
N GLY A 7 11.57 -3.63 -0.61
CA GLY A 7 12.91 -4.07 -0.23
C GLY A 7 13.13 -3.98 1.28
N PHE A 8 14.40 -3.89 1.67
CA PHE A 8 14.85 -3.73 3.05
C PHE A 8 15.75 -2.49 3.11
N SER A 9 15.18 -1.29 3.02
CA SER A 9 15.98 -0.05 2.96
C SER A 9 16.81 0.11 4.23
N GLY A 10 18.14 0.20 4.10
CA GLY A 10 19.04 0.21 5.26
C GLY A 10 19.06 -1.09 6.07
N GLY A 11 18.63 -2.21 5.49
CA GLY A 11 18.46 -3.48 6.20
C GLY A 11 17.28 -3.49 7.18
N ASP A 12 16.39 -2.50 7.08
CA ASP A 12 15.33 -2.19 8.06
C ASP A 12 15.87 -1.91 9.49
N GLU A 13 17.15 -1.55 9.59
CA GLU A 13 17.82 -1.11 10.81
C GLU A 13 17.93 0.43 10.87
N PRO A 14 18.08 1.04 12.06
CA PRO A 14 18.03 0.44 13.39
C PRO A 14 16.62 0.36 14.02
N ASP A 15 15.62 1.07 13.47
CA ASP A 15 14.27 1.15 14.07
C ASP A 15 13.16 0.74 13.09
N GLY A 16 13.42 -0.32 12.30
CA GLY A 16 12.41 -0.96 11.46
C GLY A 16 12.26 -0.40 10.06
N SER A 17 11.31 -0.99 9.35
CA SER A 17 11.24 -0.89 7.88
C SER A 17 10.84 0.51 7.36
N GLY A 18 11.41 0.92 6.22
CA GLY A 18 11.08 2.19 5.53
C GLY A 18 11.68 3.45 6.17
N LYS A 19 12.50 3.31 7.23
CA LYS A 19 13.10 4.44 7.95
C LYS A 19 14.10 5.23 7.10
N PHE A 20 14.95 4.56 6.33
CA PHE A 20 15.93 5.24 5.47
C PHE A 20 15.22 6.11 4.42
N ILE A 21 14.18 5.57 3.78
CA ILE A 21 13.33 6.31 2.85
C ILE A 21 12.68 7.50 3.55
N THR A 22 12.12 7.30 4.74
CA THR A 22 11.50 8.38 5.54
C THR A 22 12.51 9.51 5.82
N ALA A 23 13.74 9.19 6.22
CA ALA A 23 14.78 10.17 6.48
C ALA A 23 15.13 11.00 5.22
N PHE A 24 15.22 10.34 4.06
CA PHE A 24 15.46 11.01 2.78
C PHE A 24 14.34 12.00 2.43
N PHE A 25 13.08 11.58 2.53
CA PHE A 25 11.92 12.44 2.23
C PHE A 25 11.69 13.56 3.25
N ARG A 26 12.20 13.43 4.47
CA ARG A 26 12.18 14.50 5.49
C ARG A 26 13.29 15.54 5.30
N HIS A 27 14.23 15.34 4.37
CA HIS A 27 15.18 16.39 4.03
C HIS A 27 14.42 17.58 3.40
N PRO A 28 14.62 18.83 3.85
CA PRO A 28 13.79 19.98 3.44
C PRO A 28 13.64 20.13 1.92
N ALA A 29 14.73 19.99 1.17
CA ALA A 29 14.69 20.09 -0.29
C ALA A 29 13.86 18.96 -0.96
N VAL A 30 13.88 17.75 -0.41
CA VAL A 30 13.11 16.62 -0.96
C VAL A 30 11.64 16.75 -0.57
N GLN A 31 11.38 17.18 0.67
CA GLN A 31 10.03 17.47 1.13
C GLN A 31 9.37 18.55 0.27
N GLU A 32 10.04 19.68 0.04
CA GLU A 32 9.52 20.79 -0.77
C GLU A 32 9.17 20.33 -2.20
N GLU A 33 10.05 19.55 -2.85
CA GLU A 33 9.77 19.05 -4.20
C GLU A 33 8.67 17.97 -4.23
N THR A 34 8.53 17.19 -3.16
CA THR A 34 7.43 16.23 -3.01
C THR A 34 6.10 16.95 -2.83
N GLU A 35 6.06 18.02 -2.03
CA GLU A 35 4.89 18.87 -1.86
C GLU A 35 4.51 19.57 -3.16
N LYS A 36 5.47 20.18 -3.89
CA LYS A 36 5.21 20.76 -5.23
C LYS A 36 4.67 19.72 -6.21
N LEU A 37 5.22 18.49 -6.19
CA LEU A 37 4.73 17.40 -7.03
C LEU A 37 3.25 17.12 -6.75
N LEU A 38 2.87 16.93 -5.50
CA LEU A 38 1.51 16.55 -5.11
C LEU A 38 0.53 17.71 -5.16
N GLU A 39 0.91 18.91 -4.73
CA GLU A 39 -0.02 20.03 -4.58
C GLU A 39 -0.10 20.94 -5.81
N GLN A 40 0.97 21.06 -6.60
CA GLN A 40 1.04 22.04 -7.69
C GLN A 40 1.09 21.41 -9.08
N ARG A 41 1.62 20.20 -9.19
CA ARG A 41 1.86 19.51 -10.48
C ARG A 41 0.91 18.36 -10.74
N ASP A 42 -0.09 18.21 -9.88
CA ASP A 42 -1.07 17.13 -9.92
C ASP A 42 -0.41 15.74 -10.01
N GLY A 43 0.65 15.53 -9.23
CA GLY A 43 1.50 14.36 -9.32
C GLY A 43 0.90 13.13 -8.63
N LEU A 44 1.26 11.97 -9.17
CA LEU A 44 0.98 10.67 -8.55
C LEU A 44 2.18 10.15 -7.76
N MET A 45 1.90 9.49 -6.62
CA MET A 45 2.91 8.80 -5.82
C MET A 45 2.41 7.42 -5.37
N ILE A 46 3.30 6.41 -5.38
CA ILE A 46 2.97 5.09 -4.87
C ILE A 46 4.13 4.50 -4.06
N GLY A 47 3.78 3.76 -3.02
CA GLY A 47 4.73 3.00 -2.20
C GLY A 47 4.33 1.53 -2.12
N ILE A 48 5.25 0.64 -2.45
CA ILE A 48 5.04 -0.81 -2.44
C ILE A 48 5.87 -1.45 -1.33
N CYS A 49 5.26 -2.28 -0.48
CA CYS A 49 5.89 -2.96 0.65
C CYS A 49 6.69 -1.96 1.53
N ASN A 50 8.01 -1.86 1.34
CA ASN A 50 8.87 -0.90 2.04
C ASN A 50 8.52 0.55 1.74
N GLY A 51 8.09 0.84 0.51
CA GLY A 51 7.56 2.14 0.16
C GLY A 51 6.24 2.47 0.87
N PHE A 52 5.35 1.49 1.07
CA PHE A 52 4.11 1.72 1.81
C PHE A 52 4.39 2.06 3.28
N GLN A 53 5.30 1.33 3.91
CA GLN A 53 5.74 1.62 5.28
C GLN A 53 6.32 3.04 5.40
N ALA A 54 7.13 3.46 4.42
CA ALA A 54 7.68 4.82 4.39
C ALA A 54 6.59 5.89 4.21
N LEU A 55 5.63 5.68 3.31
CA LEU A 55 4.51 6.62 3.12
C LEU A 55 3.66 6.81 4.39
N ILE A 56 3.42 5.72 5.13
CA ILE A 56 2.76 5.77 6.44
C ILE A 56 3.60 6.57 7.44
N LYS A 57 4.90 6.28 7.57
CA LYS A 57 5.83 6.98 8.49
C LYS A 57 6.08 8.45 8.12
N LEU A 58 5.79 8.84 6.88
CA LEU A 58 5.84 10.21 6.40
C LEU A 58 4.55 10.99 6.65
N GLY A 59 3.43 10.30 6.92
CA GLY A 59 2.10 10.92 7.00
C GLY A 59 1.45 11.16 5.63
N LEU A 60 2.18 10.89 4.54
CA LEU A 60 1.62 10.93 3.19
C LEU A 60 0.43 9.97 3.05
N LEU A 61 0.42 8.88 3.81
CA LEU A 61 -0.77 8.08 4.03
C LEU A 61 -1.16 8.11 5.51
N PRO A 62 -2.46 8.31 5.82
CA PRO A 62 -3.59 8.48 4.91
C PRO A 62 -3.87 9.95 4.52
N TRP A 63 -3.01 10.92 4.86
CA TRP A 63 -3.37 12.34 4.80
C TRP A 63 -2.96 13.09 3.52
N GLY A 64 -2.14 12.49 2.67
CA GLY A 64 -1.65 13.10 1.43
C GLY A 64 -0.59 14.20 1.62
N LYS A 65 -0.10 14.40 2.85
CA LYS A 65 0.89 15.43 3.18
C LYS A 65 1.99 14.86 4.08
N ILE A 66 3.21 15.38 3.96
CA ILE A 66 4.28 15.00 4.88
C ILE A 66 3.97 15.64 6.25
N LEU A 67 3.72 14.81 7.26
CA LEU A 67 3.30 15.23 8.59
C LEU A 67 4.14 14.52 9.68
N PRO A 68 4.26 15.12 10.88
CA PRO A 68 4.72 14.40 12.06
C PRO A 68 3.75 13.26 12.40
N ILE A 69 4.30 12.11 12.78
CA ILE A 69 3.53 10.94 13.22
C ILE A 69 3.27 11.06 14.72
N THR A 70 2.03 10.84 15.12
CA THR A 70 1.56 10.80 16.51
C THR A 70 1.19 9.39 16.92
N GLU A 71 0.88 9.16 18.20
CA GLU A 71 0.43 7.86 18.71
C GLU A 71 -0.88 7.37 18.06
N ASP A 72 -1.73 8.30 17.62
CA ASP A 72 -3.00 7.99 16.95
C ASP A 72 -2.84 7.71 15.44
N SER A 73 -1.62 7.88 14.91
CA SER A 73 -1.35 7.64 13.50
C SER A 73 -1.40 6.15 13.17
N PRO A 74 -1.85 5.77 11.96
CA PRO A 74 -1.78 4.38 11.56
C PRO A 74 -0.33 3.95 11.42
N THR A 75 -0.08 2.66 11.56
CA THR A 75 1.26 2.08 11.40
C THR A 75 1.21 0.77 10.64
N VAL A 76 2.35 0.40 10.08
CA VAL A 76 2.60 -0.93 9.55
C VAL A 76 3.71 -1.55 10.40
N THR A 77 3.43 -2.70 11.02
CA THR A 77 4.30 -3.34 12.01
C THR A 77 4.46 -4.84 11.74
N PHE A 78 5.17 -5.54 12.63
CA PHE A 78 5.40 -6.97 12.56
C PHE A 78 4.11 -7.75 12.27
N ASN A 79 4.23 -8.71 11.35
CA ASN A 79 3.16 -9.66 11.08
C ASN A 79 2.70 -10.32 12.40
N ALA A 80 1.41 -10.58 12.55
CA ALA A 80 0.87 -11.24 13.75
C ALA A 80 1.51 -12.62 14.04
N ILE A 81 2.00 -13.30 13.01
CA ILE A 81 2.72 -14.57 13.12
C ILE A 81 4.18 -14.42 13.62
N GLY A 82 4.68 -13.20 13.82
CA GLY A 82 6.03 -12.93 14.33
C GLY A 82 7.19 -13.30 13.39
N ARG A 83 6.92 -13.54 12.10
CA ARG A 83 7.93 -13.94 11.10
C ARG A 83 7.61 -13.42 9.70
N HIS A 84 8.64 -13.43 8.85
CA HIS A 84 8.52 -13.15 7.43
C HIS A 84 7.59 -14.15 6.74
N LYS A 85 6.74 -13.65 5.82
CA LYS A 85 5.88 -14.47 4.97
C LYS A 85 6.12 -14.10 3.51
N ALA A 86 6.46 -15.12 2.71
CA ALA A 86 6.40 -15.08 1.26
C ALA A 86 5.23 -15.97 0.82
N ASP A 87 4.35 -15.44 -0.03
CA ASP A 87 3.18 -16.16 -0.56
C ASP A 87 2.57 -15.45 -1.77
N ILE A 88 1.60 -16.10 -2.42
CA ILE A 88 0.64 -15.46 -3.32
C ILE A 88 -0.71 -15.43 -2.61
N VAL A 89 -1.20 -14.24 -2.32
CA VAL A 89 -2.47 -14.02 -1.63
C VAL A 89 -3.54 -13.52 -2.60
N ARG A 90 -4.80 -13.55 -2.15
CA ARG A 90 -5.91 -12.95 -2.88
C ARG A 90 -6.31 -11.64 -2.23
N THR A 91 -6.42 -10.60 -3.04
CA THR A 91 -6.90 -9.28 -2.61
C THR A 91 -8.05 -8.84 -3.48
N ARG A 92 -9.10 -8.28 -2.87
CA ARG A 92 -10.16 -7.58 -3.61
C ARG A 92 -9.88 -6.08 -3.68
N ILE A 93 -10.34 -5.42 -4.74
CA ILE A 93 -10.45 -3.97 -4.80
C ILE A 93 -11.65 -3.54 -3.95
N ALA A 94 -11.39 -2.76 -2.91
CA ALA A 94 -12.40 -2.20 -2.02
C ALA A 94 -12.82 -0.78 -2.44
N SER A 95 -11.94 -0.06 -3.14
CA SER A 95 -12.20 1.27 -3.69
C SER A 95 -11.34 1.47 -4.94
N ASP A 96 -11.95 1.96 -6.02
CA ASP A 96 -11.31 2.31 -7.29
C ASP A 96 -11.23 3.85 -7.51
N LYS A 97 -11.45 4.63 -6.44
CA LYS A 97 -11.38 6.10 -6.48
C LYS A 97 -9.99 6.66 -6.82
N SER A 98 -8.94 5.86 -6.65
CA SER A 98 -7.57 6.28 -6.95
C SER A 98 -7.29 6.21 -8.44
N PRO A 99 -6.62 7.22 -9.04
CA PRO A 99 -6.15 7.16 -10.42
C PRO A 99 -5.32 5.91 -10.71
N TRP A 100 -4.55 5.43 -9.73
CA TRP A 100 -3.76 4.20 -9.79
C TRP A 100 -4.60 2.94 -10.02
N LEU A 101 -5.87 2.97 -9.65
CA LEU A 101 -6.80 1.82 -9.71
C LEU A 101 -7.90 2.01 -10.76
N SER A 102 -7.80 3.02 -11.61
CA SER A 102 -8.80 3.31 -12.67
C SER A 102 -8.91 2.22 -13.73
N GLY A 103 -7.92 1.33 -13.84
CA GLY A 103 -7.95 0.13 -14.67
C GLY A 103 -8.66 -1.09 -14.03
N THR A 104 -9.20 -0.92 -12.83
CA THR A 104 -9.86 -1.97 -12.03
C THR A 104 -11.31 -1.61 -11.72
N SER A 105 -12.04 -2.50 -11.05
CA SER A 105 -13.37 -2.20 -10.51
C SER A 105 -13.56 -2.76 -9.11
N VAL A 106 -14.37 -2.07 -8.29
CA VAL A 106 -14.74 -2.56 -6.95
C VAL A 106 -15.26 -4.00 -7.02
N GLY A 107 -14.71 -4.85 -6.15
CA GLY A 107 -15.06 -6.27 -6.07
C GLY A 107 -14.21 -7.19 -6.94
N GLU A 108 -13.43 -6.68 -7.89
CA GLU A 108 -12.46 -7.50 -8.62
C GLU A 108 -11.41 -8.09 -7.68
N ILE A 109 -11.06 -9.35 -7.92
CA ILE A 109 -10.10 -10.11 -7.11
C ILE A 109 -8.85 -10.38 -7.93
N TYR A 110 -7.71 -10.16 -7.30
CA TYR A 110 -6.38 -10.34 -7.88
C TYR A 110 -5.54 -11.26 -7.00
N SER A 111 -4.70 -12.07 -7.65
CA SER A 111 -3.62 -12.81 -7.03
C SER A 111 -2.40 -11.90 -6.93
N VAL A 112 -1.87 -11.71 -5.72
CA VAL A 112 -0.79 -10.75 -5.46
C VAL A 112 0.34 -11.41 -4.69
N PRO A 113 1.58 -11.37 -5.18
CA PRO A 113 2.74 -11.81 -4.42
C PRO A 113 2.98 -10.92 -3.20
N ILE A 114 3.33 -11.51 -2.07
CA ILE A 114 3.77 -10.80 -0.87
C ILE A 114 5.13 -11.33 -0.40
N SER A 115 5.90 -10.48 0.26
CA SER A 115 7.20 -10.85 0.85
C SER A 115 7.59 -9.84 1.93
N HIS A 116 7.06 -9.99 3.15
CA HIS A 116 7.32 -9.06 4.24
C HIS A 116 7.32 -9.72 5.63
N GLY A 117 8.12 -9.18 6.55
CA GLY A 117 8.05 -9.46 8.00
C GLY A 117 7.23 -8.44 8.78
N GLU A 118 7.11 -7.23 8.24
CA GLU A 118 6.41 -6.09 8.85
C GLU A 118 5.33 -5.56 7.91
N GLY A 119 4.26 -6.33 7.68
CA GLY A 119 3.17 -5.94 6.77
C GLY A 119 1.84 -5.66 7.44
N ARG A 120 1.77 -5.69 8.78
CA ARG A 120 0.51 -5.61 9.51
C ARG A 120 0.06 -4.16 9.66
N PHE A 121 -0.99 -3.76 8.95
CA PHE A 121 -1.63 -2.47 9.11
C PHE A 121 -2.47 -2.42 10.39
N VAL A 122 -2.27 -1.38 11.20
CA VAL A 122 -2.99 -1.13 12.47
C VAL A 122 -3.34 0.35 12.56
N CYS A 123 -4.56 0.64 13.01
CA CYS A 123 -5.02 1.98 13.36
C CYS A 123 -6.14 1.94 14.40
N SER A 124 -6.54 3.09 14.94
CA SER A 124 -7.71 3.19 15.81
C SER A 124 -9.01 2.83 15.07
N PRO A 125 -10.04 2.32 15.77
CA PRO A 125 -11.36 2.09 15.18
C PRO A 125 -11.97 3.36 14.57
N GLU A 126 -11.71 4.52 15.17
CA GLU A 126 -12.18 5.82 14.70
C GLU A 126 -11.57 6.16 13.34
N LEU A 127 -10.24 6.05 13.22
CA LEU A 127 -9.56 6.29 11.96
C LEU A 127 -9.98 5.27 10.90
N MET A 128 -10.12 3.99 11.27
CA MET A 128 -10.61 2.97 10.33
C MET A 128 -11.96 3.34 9.72
N ARG A 129 -12.91 3.81 10.56
CA ARG A 129 -14.23 4.24 10.10
C ARG A 129 -14.13 5.40 9.12
N GLN A 130 -13.31 6.40 9.43
CA GLN A 130 -13.07 7.54 8.54
C GLN A 130 -12.47 7.10 7.20
N LEU A 131 -11.47 6.20 7.21
CA LEU A 131 -10.88 5.65 5.99
C LEU A 131 -11.91 4.90 5.15
N ALA A 132 -12.79 4.13 5.78
CA ALA A 132 -13.86 3.41 5.09
C ALA A 132 -14.89 4.38 4.48
N GLU A 133 -15.37 5.36 5.23
CA GLU A 133 -16.33 6.38 4.78
C GLU A 133 -15.77 7.21 3.61
N ASN A 134 -14.50 7.56 3.66
CA ASN A 134 -13.82 8.30 2.59
C ASN A 134 -13.53 7.41 1.36
N GLY A 135 -13.62 6.08 1.49
CA GLY A 135 -13.21 5.14 0.45
C GLY A 135 -11.70 5.09 0.25
N GLN A 136 -10.93 5.32 1.32
CA GLN A 136 -9.46 5.27 1.32
C GLN A 136 -8.91 3.85 1.56
N ILE A 137 -9.76 2.87 1.85
CA ILE A 137 -9.37 1.46 1.84
C ILE A 137 -9.40 0.98 0.38
N ALA A 138 -8.23 0.90 -0.25
CA ALA A 138 -8.10 0.58 -1.67
C ALA A 138 -8.24 -0.94 -1.93
N ALA A 139 -7.61 -1.77 -1.10
CA ALA A 139 -7.65 -3.22 -1.27
C ALA A 139 -7.67 -3.95 0.06
N GLN A 140 -8.27 -5.14 0.06
CA GLN A 140 -8.39 -6.00 1.23
C GLN A 140 -8.02 -7.45 0.92
N TYR A 141 -7.36 -8.14 1.87
CA TYR A 141 -7.16 -9.59 1.83
C TYR A 141 -8.50 -10.32 1.88
N VAL A 142 -8.66 -11.37 1.06
CA VAL A 142 -9.91 -12.13 0.98
C VAL A 142 -9.71 -13.63 1.12
N ASP A 143 -10.76 -14.30 1.59
CA ASP A 143 -10.85 -15.76 1.62
C ASP A 143 -11.09 -16.36 0.22
N GLU A 144 -11.29 -17.68 0.17
CA GLU A 144 -11.56 -18.39 -1.07
C GLU A 144 -12.85 -17.96 -1.77
N ALA A 145 -13.85 -17.54 -0.98
CA ALA A 145 -15.12 -17.03 -1.49
C ALA A 145 -15.03 -15.56 -1.94
N GLY A 146 -13.90 -14.89 -1.74
CA GLY A 146 -13.69 -13.49 -2.11
C GLY A 146 -14.19 -12.49 -1.07
N ASN A 147 -14.52 -12.94 0.14
CA ASN A 147 -14.93 -12.07 1.24
C ASN A 147 -13.72 -11.59 2.02
N PRO A 148 -13.68 -10.30 2.44
CA PRO A 148 -12.64 -9.80 3.34
C PRO A 148 -12.55 -10.65 4.60
N THR A 149 -11.34 -11.03 4.97
CA THR A 149 -11.14 -11.87 6.14
C THR A 149 -9.92 -11.45 6.94
N MET A 150 -10.03 -11.54 8.25
CA MET A 150 -8.89 -11.40 9.17
C MET A 150 -8.29 -12.77 9.54
N ALA A 151 -8.86 -13.86 9.01
CA ALA A 151 -8.41 -15.20 9.31
C ALA A 151 -7.11 -15.53 8.56
N LEU A 152 -6.20 -16.21 9.26
CA LEU A 152 -5.10 -16.93 8.62
C LEU A 152 -5.66 -18.18 7.90
N PRO A 153 -5.05 -18.62 6.78
CA PRO A 153 -3.85 -18.06 6.16
C PRO A 153 -4.10 -16.88 5.19
N PHE A 154 -5.36 -16.54 4.91
CA PHE A 154 -5.75 -15.59 3.87
C PHE A 154 -5.30 -14.15 4.12
N ASN A 155 -5.31 -13.70 5.39
CA ASN A 155 -4.69 -12.47 5.85
C ASN A 155 -3.33 -12.81 6.49
N PRO A 156 -2.23 -12.77 5.72
CA PRO A 156 -0.95 -13.36 6.12
C PRO A 156 -0.22 -12.59 7.23
N ASN A 157 -0.54 -11.31 7.41
CA ASN A 157 0.09 -10.42 8.40
C ASN A 157 -0.83 -10.08 9.57
N GLY A 158 -2.11 -10.42 9.51
CA GLY A 158 -3.10 -10.07 10.55
C GLY A 158 -3.47 -8.59 10.55
N SER A 159 -3.47 -7.94 9.38
CA SER A 159 -3.89 -6.52 9.26
C SER A 159 -5.33 -6.34 9.70
N ALA A 160 -5.60 -5.25 10.42
CA ALA A 160 -6.94 -4.92 10.88
C ALA A 160 -7.88 -4.72 9.68
N TYR A 161 -9.12 -5.21 9.79
CA TYR A 161 -10.15 -5.11 8.74
C TYR A 161 -9.69 -5.63 7.36
N ALA A 162 -8.74 -6.56 7.37
CA ALA A 162 -8.13 -7.13 6.18
C ALA A 162 -7.46 -6.09 5.26
N VAL A 163 -7.09 -4.91 5.76
CA VAL A 163 -6.49 -3.84 4.94
C VAL A 163 -5.18 -4.32 4.31
N GLU A 164 -5.07 -4.14 3.00
CA GLU A 164 -3.88 -4.48 2.22
C GLU A 164 -3.28 -3.25 1.51
N ALA A 165 -4.13 -2.32 1.09
CA ALA A 165 -3.74 -1.06 0.49
C ALA A 165 -4.64 0.09 0.95
N ILE A 166 -4.09 1.30 1.08
CA ILE A 166 -4.83 2.53 1.35
C ILE A 166 -4.36 3.69 0.49
N THR A 167 -5.17 4.76 0.41
CA THR A 167 -4.86 5.95 -0.38
C THR A 167 -4.88 7.24 0.45
N SER A 168 -4.30 8.31 -0.10
CA SER A 168 -4.58 9.69 0.34
C SER A 168 -6.05 10.06 0.07
N PRO A 169 -6.55 11.18 0.65
CA PRO A 169 -7.97 11.55 0.50
C PRO A 169 -8.35 11.87 -0.95
N ASP A 170 -7.40 12.37 -1.74
CA ASP A 170 -7.53 12.65 -3.17
C ASP A 170 -7.20 11.44 -4.07
N GLY A 171 -6.81 10.30 -3.49
CA GLY A 171 -6.45 9.10 -4.22
C GLY A 171 -5.08 9.11 -4.93
N ARG A 172 -4.35 10.23 -4.97
CA ARG A 172 -3.11 10.39 -5.77
C ARG A 172 -1.89 9.72 -5.14
N VAL A 173 -1.90 9.52 -3.83
CA VAL A 173 -0.93 8.69 -3.12
C VAL A 173 -1.55 7.31 -2.85
N LEU A 174 -0.91 6.24 -3.32
CA LEU A 174 -1.32 4.85 -3.05
C LEU A 174 -0.24 4.11 -2.26
N GLY A 175 -0.62 3.39 -1.21
CA GLY A 175 0.28 2.50 -0.48
C GLY A 175 -0.26 1.09 -0.47
N LYS A 176 0.59 0.11 -0.78
CA LYS A 176 0.20 -1.30 -0.93
C LYS A 176 1.29 -2.23 -0.39
N MET A 177 0.92 -3.27 0.36
CA MET A 177 1.89 -4.27 0.84
C MET A 177 2.26 -5.30 -0.23
N GLY A 178 1.30 -5.72 -1.04
CA GLY A 178 1.48 -6.70 -2.10
C GLY A 178 2.21 -6.16 -3.32
N HIS A 179 3.06 -7.00 -3.87
CA HIS A 179 3.95 -6.69 -4.98
C HIS A 179 3.30 -6.96 -6.33
N PHE A 180 2.41 -6.07 -6.78
CA PHE A 180 1.81 -6.18 -8.10
C PHE A 180 2.86 -6.04 -9.22
N GLU A 181 3.97 -5.35 -8.96
CA GLU A 181 5.09 -5.18 -9.88
C GLU A 181 5.91 -6.46 -10.07
N ARG A 182 5.74 -7.47 -9.21
CA ARG A 182 6.33 -8.81 -9.39
C ARG A 182 5.48 -9.68 -10.32
N SER A 183 4.81 -9.10 -11.30
CA SER A 183 4.01 -9.79 -12.31
C SER A 183 4.52 -9.46 -13.71
N GLY A 184 4.26 -10.35 -14.68
CA GLY A 184 4.73 -10.16 -16.05
C GLY A 184 4.57 -11.43 -16.89
N ASN A 185 4.90 -11.31 -18.18
CA ASN A 185 4.81 -12.44 -19.10
C ASN A 185 5.74 -13.60 -18.65
N GLY A 186 5.19 -14.80 -18.54
CA GLY A 186 5.93 -15.99 -18.10
C GLY A 186 6.17 -16.08 -16.58
N VAL A 187 5.63 -15.15 -15.78
CA VAL A 187 5.72 -15.21 -14.31
C VAL A 187 4.49 -15.93 -13.74
N PHE A 188 4.70 -16.79 -12.74
CA PHE A 188 3.65 -17.58 -12.07
C PHE A 188 2.78 -18.45 -12.99
N ILE A 189 3.32 -18.93 -14.12
CA ILE A 189 2.59 -19.77 -15.09
C ILE A 189 1.95 -21.04 -14.48
N ASN A 190 2.48 -21.51 -13.35
CA ASN A 190 2.02 -22.68 -12.63
C ASN A 190 1.12 -22.37 -11.42
N VAL A 191 0.83 -21.09 -11.17
CA VAL A 191 -0.09 -20.65 -10.11
C VAL A 191 -1.23 -19.87 -10.77
N PRO A 192 -2.43 -20.46 -10.90
CA PRO A 192 -3.56 -19.77 -11.51
C PRO A 192 -3.93 -18.51 -10.73
N GLY A 193 -4.23 -17.43 -11.45
CA GLY A 193 -4.60 -16.16 -10.83
C GLY A 193 -4.69 -15.02 -11.83
N ARG A 194 -5.36 -13.94 -11.42
CA ARG A 194 -5.34 -12.66 -12.12
C ARG A 194 -4.31 -11.78 -11.44
N TYR A 195 -3.15 -11.57 -12.07
CA TYR A 195 -2.04 -10.83 -11.47
C TYR A 195 -1.96 -9.37 -11.91
N ASP A 196 -2.41 -9.08 -13.12
CA ASP A 196 -2.30 -7.75 -13.71
C ASP A 196 -3.47 -6.84 -13.30
N MET A 197 -3.19 -5.88 -12.42
CA MET A 197 -4.11 -4.83 -11.98
C MET A 197 -4.15 -3.61 -12.91
N LYS A 198 -3.36 -3.62 -14.00
CA LYS A 198 -3.22 -2.50 -14.94
C LYS A 198 -2.80 -1.18 -14.31
N LEU A 199 -2.10 -1.26 -13.18
CA LEU A 199 -1.79 -0.09 -12.35
C LEU A 199 -0.84 0.87 -13.07
N PHE A 200 0.14 0.35 -13.81
CA PHE A 200 1.06 1.17 -14.58
C PHE A 200 0.37 1.82 -15.78
N GLU A 201 -0.50 1.11 -16.51
CA GLU A 201 -1.30 1.70 -17.58
C GLU A 201 -2.23 2.79 -17.04
N ALA A 202 -2.90 2.54 -15.91
CA ALA A 202 -3.77 3.51 -15.24
C ALA A 202 -3.01 4.79 -14.86
N ALA A 203 -1.80 4.64 -14.30
CA ALA A 203 -0.96 5.78 -13.94
C ALA A 203 -0.49 6.60 -15.15
N VAL A 204 -0.19 5.95 -16.27
CA VAL A 204 0.16 6.64 -17.53
C VAL A 204 -1.07 7.32 -18.13
N ALA A 205 -2.23 6.69 -18.08
CA ALA A 205 -3.48 7.24 -18.61
C ALA A 205 -3.91 8.52 -17.87
N TYR A 206 -3.62 8.62 -16.58
CA TYR A 206 -3.93 9.81 -15.78
C TYR A 206 -3.31 11.11 -16.31
N PHE A 207 -2.12 11.06 -16.93
CA PHE A 207 -1.42 12.25 -17.42
C PHE A 207 -1.72 12.59 -18.89
N LYS A 208 -2.69 11.90 -19.51
CA LYS A 208 -3.12 12.15 -20.89
C LYS A 208 -4.42 12.92 -20.91
#